data_AF-A0A5Q2NVF1-F1
#
_entry.id   AF-A0A5Q2NVF1-F1
#
_cell.length_a   1.000
_cell.length_b   1.000
_cell.length_c   1.000
_cell.angle_alpha   90.00
_cell.angle_beta   90.00
_cell.angle_gamma   90.00
#
_symmetry.space_group_name_H-M   'P 1'
#
loop_
_entity.id
_entity.type
_entity.pdbx_description
1 polymer ?
#
loop_
_entity_poly.entity_id
_entity_poly.type
_entity_poly.pdbx_seq_one_letter_code
_entity_poly.pdbx_strand_id
1 'polypeptide(L)'
;MFEFQPEHKKSETVAARNLGEKIAKMYGGNPPIQVKEIITSKYQIEIIELELDPSISAIVDLDSKEIMINSTQGHQRGRFTLAHELGHIVLNHGYASGRNTPHM
;
A
#
# COMPACT_ATOMS: atom_id res chain seq x y z
N MET A 1 -17.74 3.67 24.99
CA MET A 1 -16.38 3.28 25.41
C MET A 1 -15.93 2.22 24.41
N PHE A 2 -15.02 2.56 23.48
CA PHE A 2 -14.53 1.61 22.48
C PHE A 2 -13.40 0.79 23.12
N GLU A 3 -13.61 -0.50 23.32
CA GLU A 3 -12.56 -1.43 23.74
C GLU A 3 -11.72 -1.85 22.53
N PHE A 4 -10.42 -1.59 22.62
CA PHE A 4 -9.43 -2.12 21.68
C PHE A 4 -9.24 -3.62 21.99
N GLN A 5 -9.76 -4.50 21.12
CA GLN A 5 -9.52 -5.93 21.21
C GLN A 5 -8.17 -6.27 20.55
N PRO A 6 -7.18 -6.77 21.31
CA PRO A 6 -5.79 -6.91 20.85
C PRO A 6 -5.53 -8.21 20.07
N GLU A 7 -6.55 -8.77 19.42
CA GLU A 7 -6.54 -10.14 18.87
C GLU A 7 -5.57 -10.33 17.68
N HIS A 8 -5.04 -9.27 17.07
CA HIS A 8 -4.02 -9.42 16.03
C HIS A 8 -2.74 -9.98 16.66
N LYS A 9 -2.37 -11.21 16.29
CA LYS A 9 -1.18 -11.91 16.76
C LYS A 9 0.02 -10.97 16.67
N LYS A 10 0.57 -10.56 17.83
CA LYS A 10 1.77 -9.72 17.94
C LYS A 10 2.90 -10.11 16.98
N SER A 11 3.01 -11.39 16.58
CA SER A 11 4.01 -11.87 15.63
C SER A 11 3.83 -11.37 14.20
N GLU A 12 2.60 -11.17 13.72
CA GLU A 12 2.34 -10.74 12.33
C GLU A 12 2.70 -9.27 12.12
N THR A 13 2.37 -8.40 13.08
CA THR A 13 2.76 -6.98 13.04
C THR A 13 4.29 -6.80 13.11
N VAL A 14 4.97 -7.61 13.93
CA VAL A 14 6.44 -7.60 14.00
C VAL A 14 7.06 -8.11 12.69
N ALA A 15 6.49 -9.15 12.08
CA ALA A 15 6.94 -9.66 10.79
C ALA A 15 6.78 -8.62 9.67
N ALA A 16 5.62 -7.96 9.59
CA ALA A 16 5.38 -6.88 8.63
C ALA A 16 6.35 -5.71 8.82
N ARG A 17 6.61 -5.31 10.07
CA ARG A 17 7.61 -4.28 10.39
C ARG A 17 9.01 -4.68 9.91
N ASN A 18 9.47 -5.88 10.28
CA ASN A 18 10.81 -6.35 9.92
C ASN A 18 11.00 -6.45 8.40
N LEU A 19 9.95 -6.85 7.68
CA LEU A 19 9.96 -6.92 6.23
C LEU A 19 10.01 -5.52 5.60
N GLY A 20 9.21 -4.57 6.12
CA GLY A 20 9.28 -3.17 5.72
C GLY A 20 10.66 -2.56 5.93
N GLU A 21 11.27 -2.80 7.10
CA GLU A 21 12.65 -2.36 7.40
C GLU A 21 13.68 -2.97 6.45
N LYS A 22 13.53 -4.27 6.11
CA LYS A 22 14.42 -4.96 5.17
C LYS A 22 14.31 -4.36 3.76
N ILE A 23 13.10 -4.11 3.28
CA ILE A 23 12.86 -3.46 1.99
C ILE A 23 13.47 -2.06 2.01
N ALA A 24 13.17 -1.24 3.02
CA ALA A 24 13.74 0.10 3.13
C ALA A 24 15.27 0.09 3.07
N LYS A 25 15.93 -0.82 3.79
CA LYS A 25 17.40 -0.99 3.76
C LYS A 25 17.94 -1.40 2.40
N MET A 26 17.28 -2.30 1.68
CA MET A 26 17.69 -2.72 0.32
C MET A 26 17.66 -1.56 -0.68
N TYR A 27 16.78 -0.58 -0.47
CA TYR A 27 16.57 0.56 -1.36
C TYR A 27 17.11 1.88 -0.78
N GLY A 28 18.27 1.81 -0.11
CA GLY A 28 19.04 2.98 0.33
C GLY A 28 18.92 3.32 1.81
N GLY A 29 17.95 2.75 2.53
CA GLY A 29 17.82 2.81 4.00
C GLY A 29 17.54 4.19 4.60
N ASN A 30 17.70 5.26 3.82
CA ASN A 30 17.55 6.65 4.24
C ASN A 30 16.31 7.27 3.61
N PRO A 31 15.47 7.96 4.38
CA PRO A 31 14.38 8.76 3.83
C PRO A 31 14.91 9.88 2.90
N PRO A 32 14.17 10.23 1.83
CA PRO A 32 12.93 9.59 1.38
C PRO A 32 13.18 8.26 0.67
N ILE A 33 12.47 7.22 1.08
CA ILE A 33 12.50 5.92 0.38
C ILE A 33 11.81 6.09 -0.99
N GLN A 34 12.45 5.62 -2.06
CA GLN A 34 11.95 5.74 -3.43
C GLN A 34 10.87 4.69 -3.73
N VAL A 35 9.71 4.79 -3.08
CA VAL A 35 8.63 3.78 -3.13
C VAL A 35 8.16 3.49 -4.57
N LYS A 36 8.05 4.52 -5.41
CA LYS A 36 7.66 4.38 -6.83
C LYS A 36 8.61 3.42 -7.56
N GLU A 37 9.92 3.60 -7.37
CA GLU A 37 10.93 2.74 -7.99
C GLU A 37 10.89 1.30 -7.47
N ILE A 38 10.59 1.11 -6.19
CA ILE A 38 10.44 -0.24 -5.62
C ILE A 38 9.30 -0.97 -6.34
N ILE A 39 8.13 -0.32 -6.45
CA ILE A 39 6.95 -0.90 -7.10
C ILE A 39 7.24 -1.19 -8.58
N THR A 40 7.73 -0.21 -9.33
CA THR A 40 7.91 -0.35 -10.79
C THR A 40 9.06 -1.29 -11.14
N SER A 41 10.21 -1.17 -10.48
CA SER A 41 11.42 -1.89 -10.89
C SER A 41 11.50 -3.29 -10.27
N LYS A 42 11.03 -3.49 -9.04
CA LYS A 42 11.10 -4.79 -8.36
C LYS A 42 9.89 -5.66 -8.65
N TYR A 43 8.70 -5.08 -8.54
CA TYR A 43 7.44 -5.80 -8.66
C TYR A 43 6.87 -5.75 -10.07
N GLN A 44 7.45 -4.93 -10.96
CA GLN A 44 7.00 -4.76 -12.35
C GLN A 44 5.51 -4.38 -12.41
N ILE A 45 5.10 -3.52 -11.48
CA ILE A 45 3.75 -2.97 -11.37
C ILE A 45 3.78 -1.55 -11.93
N GLU A 46 2.87 -1.27 -12.86
CA GLU A 46 2.69 0.06 -13.44
C GLU A 46 1.97 0.98 -12.45
N ILE A 47 2.38 2.25 -12.39
CA ILE A 47 1.71 3.27 -11.60
C ILE A 47 1.11 4.30 -12.55
N ILE A 48 -0.21 4.39 -12.53
CA ILE A 48 -1.00 5.28 -13.37
C ILE A 48 -1.60 6.38 -12.49
N GLU A 49 -1.38 7.63 -12.84
CA GLU A 49 -1.95 8.77 -12.12
C GLU A 49 -3.25 9.20 -12.81
N LEU A 50 -4.38 9.14 -12.10
CA LEU A 50 -5.70 9.46 -12.64
C LEU A 50 -6.47 10.36 -11.66
N GLU A 51 -7.37 11.19 -12.18
CA GLU A 51 -8.35 11.86 -11.32
C GLU A 51 -9.39 10.84 -10.87
N LEU A 52 -9.37 10.49 -9.58
CA LEU A 52 -10.35 9.60 -8.96
C LEU A 52 -11.27 10.40 -8.05
N ASP A 53 -12.40 9.79 -7.66
CA ASP A 53 -13.24 10.33 -6.60
C ASP A 53 -12.39 10.70 -5.37
N PRO A 54 -12.58 11.89 -4.74
CA PRO A 54 -11.74 12.35 -3.63
C PRO A 54 -11.68 11.40 -2.41
N SER A 55 -12.67 10.52 -2.26
CA SER A 55 -12.68 9.48 -1.23
C SER A 55 -11.77 8.28 -1.54
N ILE A 56 -11.38 8.10 -2.80
CA ILE A 56 -10.52 7.02 -3.28
C ILE A 56 -9.08 7.54 -3.39
N SER A 57 -8.16 6.90 -2.68
CA SER A 57 -6.73 7.27 -2.72
C SER A 57 -5.95 6.49 -3.77
N ALA A 58 -6.28 5.21 -3.97
CA ALA A 58 -5.78 4.39 -5.05
C ALA A 58 -6.75 3.23 -5.34
N ILE A 59 -6.61 2.66 -6.52
CA ILE A 59 -7.18 1.38 -6.94
C ILE A 59 -6.00 0.51 -7.35
N VAL A 60 -5.95 -0.72 -6.85
CA VAL A 60 -4.94 -1.70 -7.26
C VAL A 60 -5.63 -2.76 -8.10
N ASP A 61 -4.94 -3.25 -9.12
CA ASP A 61 -5.27 -4.46 -9.84
C ASP A 61 -3.97 -5.30 -9.96
N LEU A 62 -3.93 -6.43 -9.25
CA LEU A 62 -2.73 -7.28 -9.22
C LEU A 62 -2.68 -8.25 -10.40
N ASP A 63 -3.82 -8.51 -11.04
CA ASP A 63 -3.88 -9.36 -12.22
C ASP A 63 -3.34 -8.60 -13.43
N SER A 64 -3.71 -7.32 -13.59
CA SER A 64 -3.14 -6.42 -14.60
C SER A 64 -1.78 -5.84 -14.20
N LYS A 65 -1.39 -5.95 -12.92
CA LYS A 65 -0.18 -5.34 -12.33
C LYS A 65 -0.18 -3.81 -12.42
N GLU A 66 -1.28 -3.19 -12.03
CA GLU A 66 -1.47 -1.74 -12.07
C GLU A 66 -1.84 -1.19 -10.69
N ILE A 67 -1.32 0.00 -10.39
CA ILE A 67 -1.77 0.85 -9.28
C ILE A 67 -2.22 2.17 -9.89
N MET A 68 -3.51 2.46 -9.82
CA MET A 68 -4.08 3.74 -10.19
C MET A 68 -4.14 4.62 -8.95
N ILE A 69 -3.37 5.70 -8.91
CA ILE A 69 -3.32 6.64 -7.78
C ILE A 69 -4.08 7.92 -8.09
N ASN A 70 -4.80 8.46 -7.10
CA ASN A 70 -5.56 9.68 -7.26
C ASN A 70 -4.62 10.90 -7.38
N SER A 71 -4.55 11.49 -8.58
CA SER A 71 -3.69 12.64 -8.91
C SER A 71 -4.10 13.93 -8.18
N THR A 72 -5.32 14.00 -7.66
CA THR A 72 -5.82 15.16 -6.90
C THR A 72 -5.24 15.21 -5.48
N GLN A 73 -4.54 14.17 -5.03
CA GLN A 73 -3.92 14.09 -3.71
C GLN A 73 -2.53 14.75 -3.69
N GLY A 74 -2.23 15.47 -2.62
CA GLY A 74 -0.89 16.05 -2.43
C GLY A 74 0.22 14.99 -2.42
N HIS A 75 1.41 15.37 -2.89
CA HIS A 75 2.56 14.48 -3.09
C HIS A 75 2.92 13.61 -1.86
N GLN A 76 2.82 14.17 -0.65
CA GLN A 76 3.09 13.41 0.60
C GLN A 76 2.07 12.29 0.82
N ARG A 77 0.79 12.57 0.56
CA ARG A 77 -0.30 11.58 0.69
C ARG A 77 -0.16 10.51 -0.39
N GLY A 78 0.20 10.89 -1.62
CA GLY A 78 0.46 9.94 -2.70
C GLY A 78 1.60 8.96 -2.36
N ARG A 79 2.71 9.47 -1.82
CA ARG A 79 3.82 8.61 -1.34
C ARG A 79 3.38 7.63 -0.25
N PHE A 80 2.56 8.07 0.70
CA PHE A 80 2.02 7.20 1.74
C PHE A 80 1.11 6.13 1.15
N THR A 81 0.21 6.50 0.24
CA THR A 81 -0.67 5.56 -0.47
C THR A 81 0.14 4.49 -1.20
N LEU A 82 1.17 4.86 -1.96
CA LEU A 82 2.04 3.87 -2.63
C LEU A 82 2.73 2.94 -1.63
N ALA A 83 3.17 3.46 -0.48
CA ALA A 83 3.80 2.62 0.55
C ALA A 83 2.79 1.65 1.19
N HIS A 84 1.54 2.09 1.35
CA HIS A 84 0.44 1.25 1.82
C HIS A 84 0.15 0.10 0.84
N GLU A 85 0.00 0.41 -0.45
CA GLU A 85 -0.25 -0.61 -1.47
C GLU A 85 0.94 -1.58 -1.63
N LEU A 86 2.18 -1.07 -1.56
CA LEU A 86 3.38 -1.92 -1.50
C LEU A 86 3.32 -2.90 -0.32
N GLY A 87 2.79 -2.48 0.82
CA GLY A 87 2.54 -3.35 1.98
C GLY A 87 1.62 -4.52 1.62
N HIS A 88 0.50 -4.26 0.94
CA HIS A 88 -0.44 -5.30 0.50
C HIS A 88 0.20 -6.28 -0.49
N ILE A 89 0.94 -5.77 -1.48
CA ILE A 89 1.68 -6.57 -2.46
C ILE A 89 2.67 -7.51 -1.77
N VAL A 90 3.48 -6.96 -0.86
CA VAL A 90 4.56 -7.67 -0.19
C VAL A 90 4.03 -8.72 0.78
N LEU A 91 2.96 -8.40 1.50
CA LEU A 91 2.37 -9.28 2.50
C LEU A 91 1.34 -10.24 1.89
N ASN A 92 1.12 -10.19 0.58
CA ASN A 92 0.09 -10.95 -0.15
C ASN A 92 -1.28 -10.88 0.56
N HIS A 93 -1.58 -9.74 1.19
CA HIS A 93 -2.87 -9.53 1.83
C HIS A 93 -3.87 -9.26 0.72
N GLY A 94 -4.82 -10.18 0.55
CA GLY A 94 -5.98 -9.96 -0.31
C GLY A 94 -6.69 -8.66 0.11
N TYR A 95 -7.05 -7.86 -0.89
CA TYR A 95 -7.69 -6.55 -0.81
C TYR A 95 -8.50 -6.30 0.46
N ALA A 96 -8.03 -5.35 1.26
CA ALA A 96 -8.84 -4.66 2.26
C ALA A 96 -8.63 -3.15 2.12
N SER A 97 -9.07 -2.60 0.99
CA SER A 97 -9.28 -1.16 0.84
C SER A 97 -10.60 -0.92 0.12
N GLY A 98 -11.68 -0.83 0.94
CA GLY A 98 -12.90 -0.09 0.60
C GLY A 98 -13.96 -0.77 -0.27
N ARG A 99 -14.82 -1.61 0.33
CA ARG A 99 -16.30 -1.48 0.37
C ARG A 99 -16.97 -2.79 0.81
N ASN A 100 -17.81 -2.70 1.84
CA ASN A 100 -18.95 -3.60 2.02
C ASN A 100 -19.80 -3.57 0.75
N THR A 101 -19.89 -4.67 0.02
CA THR A 101 -21.04 -4.93 -0.85
C THR A 101 -22.09 -5.68 -0.01
N PRO A 102 -23.28 -5.12 0.23
CA PRO A 102 -24.37 -5.93 0.74
C PRO A 102 -24.74 -6.94 -0.35
N HIS A 103 -24.79 -8.21 0.06
CA HIS A 103 -25.35 -9.31 -0.72
C HIS A 103 -26.78 -8.98 -1.17
N MET A 104 -27.00 -8.94 -2.48
CA MET A 104 -28.22 -9.42 -3.14
C MET A 104 -27.87 -9.94 -4.53
#